data_AF-A0A0C9U9Y3-F1
#
_entry.id   AF-A0A0C9U9Y3-F1
#
_cell.length_a   1.000
_cell.length_b   1.000
_cell.length_c   1.000
_cell.angle_alpha   90.00
_cell.angle_beta   90.00
_cell.angle_gamma   90.00
#
_symmetry.space_group_name_H-M   'P 1'
#
loop_
_entity.id
_entity.type
_entity.pdbx_description
1 polymer ?
#
loop_
_entity_poly.entity_id
_entity_poly.type
_entity_poly.pdbx_seq_one_letter_code
_entity_poly.pdbx_strand_id
1 'polypeptide(L)'
;MLQPKSTCPIARRVTSLSTDSIKLIGSVCNRFPNLLALRVQLHGSVEAYHVFLSILRNAPSLEHLDVHILCHDFSEGKRANTLLPSLQSIRLTLASFDNLNVLKNLRAPAIKSLFLSAPTDPLASAFWDAAFKFIQASPQLVKLEMYDVFFLDDTLTKKGGMSEDRSSAFRDFLSALSNVRILKLGHFDITIILQSISAAAEWRIFPSLTHLESDRLRQ
;
A
#
# COMPACT_ATOMS: atom_id res chain seq x y z
N MET A 1 -26.35 -9.58 43.77
CA MET A 1 -26.36 -10.54 42.64
C MET A 1 -25.82 -9.82 41.42
N LEU A 2 -24.57 -10.12 41.03
CA LEU A 2 -23.90 -9.52 39.89
C LEU A 2 -24.06 -10.46 38.68
N GLN A 3 -24.72 -9.99 37.61
CA GLN A 3 -24.69 -10.70 36.33
C GLN A 3 -23.27 -10.61 35.75
N PRO A 4 -22.69 -11.72 35.25
CA PRO A 4 -21.47 -11.63 34.49
C PRO A 4 -21.79 -11.04 33.10
N LYS A 5 -21.22 -9.87 32.81
CA LYS A 5 -21.11 -9.37 31.43
C LYS A 5 -20.23 -10.35 30.66
N SER A 6 -20.87 -11.24 29.91
CA SER A 6 -20.22 -12.04 28.87
C SER A 6 -19.79 -11.10 27.73
N THR A 7 -18.63 -10.46 27.87
CA THR A 7 -17.93 -9.90 26.71
C THR A 7 -17.24 -11.04 25.99
N CYS A 8 -17.98 -11.70 25.10
CA CYS A 8 -17.35 -12.58 24.13
C CYS A 8 -16.42 -11.71 23.27
N PRO A 9 -15.10 -11.95 23.24
CA PRO A 9 -14.23 -11.22 22.33
C PRO A 9 -14.70 -11.59 20.93
N ILE A 10 -15.26 -10.62 20.20
CA ILE A 10 -15.49 -10.77 18.77
C ILE A 10 -14.10 -10.95 18.19
N ALA A 11 -13.69 -12.21 17.97
CA ALA A 11 -12.50 -12.50 17.21
C ALA A 11 -12.65 -11.72 15.90
N ARG A 12 -11.72 -10.79 15.63
CA ARG A 12 -11.59 -10.10 14.35
C ARG A 12 -11.41 -11.20 13.31
N ARG A 13 -12.51 -11.71 12.74
CA ARG A 13 -12.48 -12.78 11.75
C ARG A 13 -11.84 -12.20 10.50
N VAL A 14 -10.55 -12.43 10.34
CA VAL A 14 -9.87 -12.22 9.06
C VAL A 14 -10.52 -13.18 8.08
N THR A 15 -11.34 -12.64 7.20
CA THR A 15 -11.94 -13.46 6.14
C THR A 15 -10.94 -13.50 5.00
N SER A 16 -10.32 -14.66 4.79
CA SER A 16 -9.39 -14.88 3.67
C SER A 16 -10.19 -15.36 2.46
N LEU A 17 -10.24 -14.56 1.40
CA LEU A 17 -11.01 -14.88 0.19
C LEU A 17 -10.07 -15.12 -0.99
N SER A 18 -10.23 -16.27 -1.63
CA SER A 18 -9.67 -16.53 -2.96
C SER A 18 -10.44 -15.74 -4.04
N THR A 19 -9.92 -15.73 -5.26
CA THR A 19 -10.57 -15.11 -6.42
C THR A 19 -11.98 -15.66 -6.67
N ASP A 20 -12.15 -16.99 -6.63
CA ASP A 20 -13.45 -17.63 -6.82
C ASP A 20 -14.40 -17.33 -5.65
N SER A 21 -13.86 -17.27 -4.43
CA SER A 21 -14.64 -16.91 -3.24
C SER A 21 -15.18 -15.48 -3.35
N ILE A 22 -14.40 -14.54 -3.89
CA ILE A 22 -14.84 -13.16 -4.12
C ILE A 22 -15.99 -13.12 -5.12
N LYS A 23 -15.87 -13.82 -6.25
CA LYS A 23 -16.94 -13.87 -7.25
C LYS A 23 -18.22 -14.45 -6.67
N LEU A 24 -18.11 -15.56 -5.94
CA LEU A 24 -19.25 -16.21 -5.30
C LEU A 24 -19.89 -15.32 -4.23
N ILE A 25 -19.10 -14.67 -3.39
CA ILE A 25 -19.63 -13.78 -2.34
C ILE A 25 -20.31 -12.57 -2.97
N GLY A 26 -19.71 -11.97 -4.00
CA GLY A 26 -20.28 -10.82 -4.70
C GLY A 26 -21.56 -11.14 -5.47
N SER A 27 -21.82 -12.40 -5.84
CA SER A 27 -23.09 -12.79 -6.46
C SER A 27 -24.23 -12.96 -5.45
N VAL A 28 -23.90 -13.16 -4.16
CA VAL A 28 -24.87 -13.46 -3.10
C VAL A 28 -25.08 -12.29 -2.14
N CYS A 29 -24.03 -11.53 -1.84
CA CYS A 29 -24.06 -10.45 -0.85
C CYS A 29 -23.30 -9.22 -1.33
N ASN A 30 -23.96 -8.07 -1.21
CA ASN A 30 -23.42 -6.78 -1.64
C ASN A 30 -23.15 -5.82 -0.47
N ARG A 31 -23.33 -6.24 0.80
CA ARG A 31 -23.10 -5.37 1.97
C ARG A 31 -22.44 -6.09 3.13
N PHE A 32 -21.39 -5.46 3.67
CA PHE A 32 -20.56 -6.00 4.74
C PHE A 32 -20.36 -4.96 5.86
N PRO A 33 -21.44 -4.48 6.51
CA PRO A 33 -21.36 -3.36 7.46
C PRO A 33 -20.50 -3.64 8.68
N ASN A 34 -20.34 -4.92 9.07
CA ASN A 34 -19.58 -5.33 10.25
C ASN A 34 -18.22 -5.97 9.91
N LEU A 35 -17.79 -5.92 8.64
CA LEU A 35 -16.52 -6.50 8.23
C LEU A 35 -15.37 -5.60 8.71
N LEU A 36 -14.62 -6.05 9.71
CA LEU A 36 -13.51 -5.30 10.30
C LEU A 36 -12.15 -5.62 9.65
N ALA A 37 -11.98 -6.84 9.14
CA ALA A 37 -10.73 -7.29 8.54
C ALA A 37 -10.98 -8.16 7.31
N LEU A 38 -10.30 -7.84 6.22
CA LEU A 38 -10.43 -8.53 4.94
C LEU A 38 -9.05 -8.91 4.41
N ARG A 39 -8.85 -10.19 4.14
CA ARG A 39 -7.70 -10.70 3.39
C ARG A 39 -8.16 -11.24 2.05
N VAL A 40 -7.49 -10.86 0.98
CA VAL A 40 -7.87 -11.22 -0.37
C VAL A 40 -6.66 -11.70 -1.15
N GLN A 41 -6.83 -12.77 -1.92
CA GLN A 41 -5.86 -13.21 -2.90
C GLN A 41 -6.48 -13.18 -4.31
N LEU A 42 -6.02 -12.25 -5.14
CA LEU A 42 -6.47 -12.05 -6.51
C LEU A 42 -5.51 -12.69 -7.50
N HIS A 43 -6.04 -13.61 -8.30
CA HIS A 43 -5.40 -14.24 -9.45
C HIS A 43 -6.10 -13.73 -10.72
N GLY A 44 -5.50 -12.75 -11.39
CA GLY A 44 -5.73 -12.40 -12.80
C GLY A 44 -7.17 -12.34 -13.32
N SER A 45 -8.11 -11.78 -12.57
CA SER A 45 -9.50 -11.64 -13.02
C SER A 45 -10.02 -10.23 -12.81
N VAL A 46 -10.21 -9.49 -13.90
CA VAL A 46 -10.79 -8.13 -13.91
C VAL A 46 -12.16 -8.12 -13.23
N GLU A 47 -12.98 -9.13 -13.48
CA GLU A 47 -14.27 -9.32 -12.81
C GLU A 47 -14.10 -9.45 -11.28
N ALA A 48 -13.22 -10.34 -10.82
CA ALA A 48 -12.99 -10.51 -9.38
C ALA A 48 -12.46 -9.22 -8.74
N TYR A 49 -11.63 -8.45 -9.45
CA TYR A 49 -11.18 -7.14 -8.99
C TYR A 49 -12.32 -6.13 -8.87
N HIS A 50 -13.23 -6.08 -9.84
CA HIS A 50 -14.41 -5.22 -9.75
C HIS A 50 -15.34 -5.62 -8.59
N VAL A 51 -15.54 -6.91 -8.39
CA VAL A 51 -16.31 -7.42 -7.25
C VAL A 51 -15.61 -7.08 -5.94
N PHE A 52 -14.28 -7.24 -5.86
CA PHE A 52 -13.49 -6.82 -4.71
C PHE A 52 -13.67 -5.33 -4.38
N LEU A 53 -13.57 -4.44 -5.38
CA LEU A 53 -13.82 -3.01 -5.17
C LEU A 53 -15.26 -2.73 -4.71
N SER A 54 -16.24 -3.51 -5.20
CA SER A 54 -17.63 -3.44 -4.74
C SER A 54 -17.76 -3.85 -3.27
N ILE A 55 -17.08 -4.92 -2.84
CA ILE A 55 -17.04 -5.36 -1.44
C ILE A 55 -16.49 -4.24 -0.56
N LEU A 56 -15.36 -3.63 -0.94
CA LEU A 56 -14.74 -2.53 -0.20
C LEU A 56 -15.70 -1.33 -0.03
N ARG A 57 -16.39 -0.93 -1.10
CA ARG A 57 -17.37 0.18 -1.06
C ARG A 57 -18.51 -0.06 -0.07
N ASN A 58 -18.83 -1.32 0.19
CA ASN A 58 -19.91 -1.70 1.08
C ASN A 58 -19.40 -2.25 2.43
N ALA A 59 -18.14 -1.99 2.78
CA ALA A 59 -17.51 -2.37 4.05
C ALA A 59 -17.02 -1.12 4.82
N PRO A 60 -17.92 -0.23 5.27
CA PRO A 60 -17.55 1.06 5.88
C PRO A 60 -16.75 0.90 7.19
N SER A 61 -16.96 -0.19 7.93
CA SER A 61 -16.27 -0.49 9.20
C SER A 61 -14.95 -1.25 9.02
N LEU A 62 -14.47 -1.41 7.78
CA LEU A 62 -13.22 -2.12 7.51
C LEU A 62 -12.03 -1.37 8.14
N GLU A 63 -11.34 -2.02 9.06
CA GLU A 63 -10.16 -1.49 9.77
C GLU A 63 -8.85 -2.00 9.17
N HIS A 64 -8.86 -3.25 8.68
CA HIS A 64 -7.67 -3.95 8.17
C HIS A 64 -7.91 -4.55 6.79
N LEU A 65 -7.06 -4.21 5.83
CA LEU A 65 -7.10 -4.74 4.49
C LEU A 65 -5.76 -5.39 4.14
N ASP A 66 -5.79 -6.63 3.68
CA ASP A 66 -4.62 -7.39 3.25
C ASP A 66 -4.90 -7.96 1.86
N VAL A 67 -4.15 -7.53 0.84
CA VAL A 67 -4.39 -7.88 -0.56
C VAL A 67 -3.13 -8.46 -1.17
N HIS A 68 -3.25 -9.68 -1.64
CA HIS A 68 -2.24 -10.39 -2.40
C HIS A 68 -2.68 -10.44 -3.87
N ILE A 69 -2.03 -9.69 -4.74
CA ILE A 69 -2.31 -9.67 -6.18
C ILE A 69 -1.23 -10.48 -6.86
N LEU A 70 -1.59 -11.62 -7.45
CA LEU A 70 -0.63 -12.59 -8.00
C LEU A 70 -0.59 -12.60 -9.54
N CYS A 71 -1.12 -11.56 -10.18
CA CYS A 71 -1.14 -11.45 -11.64
C CYS A 71 -0.52 -10.14 -12.09
N HIS A 72 0.24 -10.20 -13.18
CA HIS A 72 0.96 -9.06 -13.74
C HIS A 72 0.02 -8.09 -14.48
N ASP A 73 -1.06 -8.59 -15.08
CA ASP A 73 -1.93 -7.80 -15.95
C ASP A 73 -3.30 -7.54 -15.32
N PHE A 74 -3.47 -6.34 -14.75
CA PHE A 74 -4.79 -5.78 -14.46
C PHE A 74 -4.98 -4.55 -15.34
N SER A 75 -5.77 -4.69 -16.41
CA SER A 75 -6.22 -3.55 -17.21
C SER A 75 -7.05 -2.59 -16.35
N GLU A 76 -6.75 -1.30 -16.43
CA GLU A 76 -7.45 -0.25 -15.68
C GLU A 76 -8.97 -0.31 -15.91
N GLY A 77 -9.69 -0.80 -14.91
CA GLY A 77 -11.12 -0.54 -14.80
C GLY A 77 -11.38 0.91 -14.41
N LYS A 78 -12.56 1.45 -14.77
CA LYS A 78 -13.00 2.83 -14.43
C LYS A 78 -12.64 3.20 -12.99
N ARG A 79 -12.05 4.39 -12.80
CA ARG A 79 -11.71 4.95 -11.48
C ARG A 79 -12.88 4.81 -10.52
N ALA A 80 -12.64 4.09 -9.44
CA ALA A 80 -13.63 3.73 -8.46
C ALA A 80 -13.19 4.27 -7.11
N ASN A 81 -13.39 5.58 -6.87
CA ASN A 81 -13.06 6.20 -5.59
C ASN A 81 -13.85 5.55 -4.45
N THR A 82 -13.18 4.73 -3.65
CA THR A 82 -13.76 3.96 -2.56
C THR A 82 -13.30 4.56 -1.25
N LEU A 83 -14.23 5.17 -0.51
CA LEU A 83 -13.97 5.77 0.79
C LEU A 83 -14.07 4.70 1.88
N LEU A 84 -12.99 4.49 2.61
CA LEU A 84 -12.88 3.55 3.73
C LEU A 84 -12.53 4.35 5.00
N PRO A 85 -13.54 4.94 5.67
CA PRO A 85 -13.31 5.92 6.73
C PRO A 85 -12.66 5.32 7.98
N SER A 86 -12.90 4.03 8.24
CA SER A 86 -12.37 3.31 9.41
C SER A 86 -11.06 2.57 9.14
N LEU A 87 -10.53 2.61 7.91
CA LEU A 87 -9.38 1.79 7.53
C LEU A 87 -8.10 2.34 8.14
N GLN A 88 -7.46 1.52 8.98
CA GLN A 88 -6.27 1.88 9.75
C GLN A 88 -5.01 1.20 9.22
N SER A 89 -5.15 0.06 8.54
CA SER A 89 -4.01 -0.70 8.03
C SER A 89 -4.29 -1.32 6.67
N ILE A 90 -3.33 -1.14 5.76
CA ILE A 90 -3.29 -1.79 4.44
C ILE A 90 -2.00 -2.59 4.33
N ARG A 91 -2.11 -3.83 3.86
CA ARG A 91 -1.00 -4.65 3.38
C ARG A 91 -1.25 -5.00 1.92
N LEU A 92 -0.34 -4.62 1.03
CA LEU A 92 -0.37 -4.98 -0.38
C LEU A 92 0.87 -5.80 -0.72
N THR A 93 0.65 -7.03 -1.18
CA THR A 93 1.68 -7.88 -1.79
C THR A 93 1.30 -8.06 -3.25
N LEU A 94 2.11 -7.54 -4.17
CA LEU A 94 1.80 -7.42 -5.59
C LEU A 94 2.76 -8.29 -6.41
N ALA A 95 2.27 -8.87 -7.50
CA ALA A 95 3.10 -9.55 -8.49
C ALA A 95 3.75 -8.56 -9.46
N SER A 96 3.13 -7.39 -9.68
CA SER A 96 3.67 -6.28 -10.45
C SER A 96 3.35 -4.93 -9.79
N PHE A 97 4.25 -3.95 -9.93
CA PHE A 97 4.00 -2.59 -9.46
C PHE A 97 2.90 -1.87 -10.25
N ASP A 98 2.56 -2.31 -11.46
CA ASP A 98 1.38 -1.79 -12.19
C ASP A 98 0.08 -2.02 -11.42
N ASN A 99 0.06 -3.01 -10.52
CA ASN A 99 -1.07 -3.28 -9.65
C ASN A 99 -1.21 -2.26 -8.50
N LEU A 100 -0.25 -1.35 -8.28
CA LEU A 100 -0.37 -0.30 -7.27
C LEU A 100 -1.53 0.68 -7.56
N ASN A 101 -2.10 0.63 -8.77
CA ASN A 101 -3.35 1.29 -9.12
C ASN A 101 -4.51 0.98 -8.15
N VAL A 102 -4.46 -0.12 -7.38
CA VAL A 102 -5.41 -0.36 -6.28
C VAL A 102 -5.44 0.81 -5.30
N LEU A 103 -4.29 1.38 -4.93
CA LEU A 103 -4.22 2.53 -4.02
C LEU A 103 -4.90 3.78 -4.60
N LYS A 104 -4.82 4.01 -5.92
CA LYS A 104 -5.47 5.16 -6.57
C LYS A 104 -7.00 5.12 -6.41
N ASN A 105 -7.57 3.95 -6.20
CA ASN A 105 -9.01 3.75 -6.01
C ASN A 105 -9.43 3.80 -4.52
N LEU A 106 -8.49 3.92 -3.58
CA LEU A 106 -8.77 3.89 -2.15
C LEU A 106 -8.56 5.26 -1.52
N ARG A 107 -9.51 5.70 -0.70
CA ARG A 107 -9.38 6.85 0.19
C ARG A 107 -9.55 6.37 1.63
N ALA A 108 -8.48 6.44 2.41
CA ALA A 108 -8.43 5.94 3.78
C ALA A 108 -7.90 7.03 4.73
N PRO A 109 -8.74 8.01 5.13
CA PRO A 109 -8.28 9.17 5.90
C PRO A 109 -7.75 8.83 7.30
N ALA A 110 -8.13 7.67 7.85
CA ALA A 110 -7.70 7.17 9.16
C ALA A 110 -6.52 6.19 9.09
N ILE A 111 -5.88 6.02 7.92
CA ILE A 111 -4.80 5.06 7.73
C ILE A 111 -3.59 5.43 8.61
N LYS A 112 -3.05 4.44 9.31
CA LYS A 112 -1.88 4.57 10.19
C LYS A 112 -0.69 3.73 9.74
N SER A 113 -0.97 2.60 9.06
CA SER A 113 0.04 1.64 8.63
C SER A 113 -0.17 1.22 7.18
N LEU A 114 0.89 1.32 6.39
CA LEU A 114 0.94 0.83 5.00
C LEU A 114 2.11 -0.14 4.85
N PHE A 115 1.84 -1.32 4.31
CA PHE A 115 2.84 -2.27 3.86
C PHE A 115 2.72 -2.46 2.35
N LEU A 116 3.84 -2.37 1.63
CA LEU A 116 3.96 -2.60 0.19
C LEU A 116 5.07 -3.63 -0.06
N SER A 117 4.78 -4.67 -0.83
CA SER A 117 5.78 -5.61 -1.34
C SER A 117 5.48 -5.94 -2.79
N ALA A 118 6.49 -5.88 -3.66
CA ALA A 118 6.37 -6.40 -5.02
C ALA A 118 7.74 -6.81 -5.56
N PRO A 119 7.93 -8.06 -6.02
CA PRO A 119 9.25 -8.62 -6.31
C PRO A 119 9.81 -8.28 -7.71
N THR A 120 9.04 -7.61 -8.56
CA THR A 120 9.43 -7.32 -9.95
C THR A 120 9.87 -5.89 -10.15
N ASP A 121 10.75 -5.65 -11.13
CA ASP A 121 11.30 -4.32 -11.45
C ASP A 121 10.20 -3.29 -11.82
N PRO A 122 10.10 -2.14 -11.11
CA PRO A 122 9.11 -1.12 -11.44
C PRO A 122 9.50 -0.29 -12.68
N LEU A 123 8.49 0.15 -13.43
CA LEU A 123 8.54 1.45 -14.10
C LEU A 123 8.56 2.54 -13.01
N ALA A 124 9.75 2.84 -12.49
CA ALA A 124 9.99 3.54 -11.22
C ALA A 124 9.10 4.78 -10.97
N SER A 125 8.84 5.63 -11.97
CA SER A 125 8.12 6.90 -11.76
C SER A 125 6.63 6.72 -11.40
N ALA A 126 5.90 5.84 -12.09
CA ALA A 126 4.46 5.66 -11.85
C ALA A 126 4.18 5.07 -10.46
N PHE A 127 5.10 4.22 -9.99
CA PHE A 127 5.09 3.69 -8.64
C PHE A 127 5.25 4.81 -7.60
N TRP A 128 6.32 5.61 -7.71
CA TRP A 128 6.59 6.69 -6.77
C TRP A 128 5.48 7.73 -6.76
N ASP A 129 4.94 8.10 -7.92
CA ASP A 129 3.79 9.01 -8.02
C ASP A 129 2.53 8.45 -7.33
N ALA A 130 2.23 7.17 -7.51
CA ALA A 130 1.08 6.54 -6.87
C ALA A 130 1.25 6.43 -5.34
N ALA A 131 2.43 6.02 -4.88
CA ALA A 131 2.77 5.97 -3.46
C ALA A 131 2.74 7.37 -2.84
N PHE A 132 3.38 8.36 -3.49
CA PHE A 132 3.36 9.76 -3.10
C PHE A 132 1.93 10.28 -2.93
N LYS A 133 1.09 10.16 -3.96
CA LYS A 133 -0.31 10.63 -3.92
C LYS A 133 -1.11 9.98 -2.80
N PHE A 134 -0.90 8.68 -2.56
CA PHE A 134 -1.58 7.97 -1.49
C PHE A 134 -1.13 8.47 -0.10
N ILE A 135 0.18 8.60 0.12
CA ILE A 135 0.75 9.07 1.40
C ILE A 135 0.38 10.52 1.67
N GLN A 136 0.46 11.39 0.66
CA GLN A 136 0.06 12.80 0.75
C GLN A 136 -1.43 12.94 1.13
N ALA A 137 -2.29 12.06 0.62
CA ALA A 137 -3.71 12.00 0.99
C ALA A 137 -3.96 11.38 2.39
N SER A 138 -2.91 10.91 3.05
CA SER A 138 -2.95 10.09 4.27
C SER A 138 -2.12 10.72 5.41
N PRO A 139 -2.51 11.89 5.93
CA PRO A 139 -1.71 12.62 6.92
C PRO A 139 -1.53 11.89 8.26
N GLN A 140 -2.35 10.87 8.54
CA GLN A 140 -2.26 10.05 9.75
C GLN A 140 -1.31 8.86 9.61
N LEU A 141 -0.70 8.65 8.45
CA LEU A 141 0.20 7.54 8.20
C LEU A 141 1.49 7.71 9.00
N VAL A 142 1.69 6.83 9.99
CA VAL A 142 2.85 6.85 10.89
C VAL A 142 3.82 5.71 10.64
N LYS A 143 3.38 4.66 9.94
CA LYS A 143 4.17 3.46 9.69
C LYS A 143 4.12 3.08 8.21
N LEU A 144 5.30 2.99 7.60
CA LEU A 144 5.50 2.52 6.23
C LEU A 144 6.48 1.35 6.22
N GLU A 145 6.08 0.27 5.60
CA GLU A 145 6.91 -0.89 5.33
C GLU A 145 6.96 -1.13 3.82
N MET A 146 8.17 -1.24 3.27
CA MET A 146 8.39 -1.51 1.85
C MET A 146 9.37 -2.67 1.73
N TYR A 147 8.95 -3.73 1.05
CA TYR A 147 9.74 -4.95 0.87
C TYR A 147 9.89 -5.28 -0.62
N ASP A 148 11.01 -5.89 -1.00
CA ASP A 148 11.29 -6.36 -2.37
C ASP A 148 11.27 -5.26 -3.44
N VAL A 149 11.41 -3.99 -3.05
CA VAL A 149 11.42 -2.87 -4.01
C VAL A 149 12.82 -2.71 -4.59
N PHE A 150 13.03 -3.28 -5.76
CA PHE A 150 14.31 -3.25 -6.47
C PHE A 150 14.51 -1.95 -7.28
N PHE A 151 15.76 -1.51 -7.35
CA PHE A 151 16.21 -0.42 -8.21
C PHE A 151 17.25 -0.95 -9.19
N LEU A 152 17.05 -0.73 -10.49
CA LEU A 152 18.16 -0.74 -11.43
C LEU A 152 18.89 0.62 -11.31
N ASP A 153 20.01 0.55 -10.60
CA ASP A 153 20.91 1.59 -10.05
C ASP A 153 21.31 2.74 -11.00
N ASP A 154 21.01 2.63 -12.29
CA ASP A 154 21.43 3.59 -13.32
C ASP A 154 20.45 4.74 -13.59
N THR A 155 19.24 4.71 -13.02
CA THR A 155 18.15 5.62 -13.46
C THR A 155 17.88 6.81 -12.55
N LEU A 156 18.31 6.76 -11.28
CA LEU A 156 18.14 7.87 -10.32
C LEU A 156 19.40 8.77 -10.19
N THR A 157 20.55 8.28 -10.64
CA THR A 157 21.88 8.87 -10.41
C THR A 157 22.56 9.42 -11.67
N LYS A 158 22.10 9.06 -12.89
CA LYS A 158 22.68 9.60 -14.14
C LYS A 158 22.32 11.07 -14.32
N LYS A 159 23.29 11.94 -14.00
CA LYS A 159 23.37 13.32 -14.49
C LYS A 159 23.55 13.30 -16.01
N GLY A 160 22.53 13.70 -16.75
CA GLY A 160 22.63 13.99 -18.18
C GLY A 160 21.72 13.10 -19.04
N GLY A 161 20.60 13.69 -19.46
CA GLY A 161 19.73 13.18 -20.51
C GLY A 161 18.64 12.22 -20.01
N MET A 162 17.39 12.68 -20.00
CA MET A 162 16.15 11.90 -19.77
C MET A 162 15.79 11.47 -18.33
N SER A 163 16.53 11.86 -17.28
CA SER A 163 16.31 11.37 -15.89
C SER A 163 15.60 12.32 -14.91
N GLU A 164 15.25 13.56 -15.31
CA GLU A 164 14.69 14.57 -14.39
C GLU A 164 13.34 14.15 -13.76
N ASP A 165 12.45 13.53 -14.55
CA ASP A 165 11.09 13.12 -14.10
C ASP A 165 11.07 11.93 -13.13
N ARG A 166 12.12 11.10 -13.12
CA ARG A 166 12.20 9.93 -12.23
C ARG A 166 12.78 10.31 -10.87
N SER A 167 13.74 11.22 -10.86
CA SER A 167 14.31 11.80 -9.65
C SER A 167 13.30 12.71 -8.92
N SER A 168 12.43 13.42 -9.64
CA SER A 168 11.36 14.23 -9.03
C SER A 168 10.33 13.39 -8.29
N ALA A 169 9.73 12.37 -8.92
CA ALA A 169 8.70 11.54 -8.28
C ALA A 169 9.22 10.83 -7.01
N PHE A 170 10.47 10.36 -7.02
CA PHE A 170 11.10 9.78 -5.84
C PHE A 170 11.34 10.83 -4.74
N ARG A 171 11.80 12.04 -5.08
CA ARG A 171 11.95 13.14 -4.12
C ARG A 171 10.60 13.58 -3.53
N ASP A 172 9.56 13.67 -4.36
CA ASP A 172 8.20 13.98 -3.92
C ASP A 172 7.70 12.92 -2.95
N PHE A 173 7.90 11.64 -3.28
CA PHE A 173 7.63 10.53 -2.37
C PHE A 173 8.36 10.71 -1.03
N LEU A 174 9.67 10.98 -1.04
CA LEU A 174 10.44 11.20 0.19
C LEU A 174 9.88 12.37 1.01
N SER A 175 9.47 13.47 0.37
CA SER A 175 8.87 14.63 1.05
C SER A 175 7.53 14.30 1.73
N ALA A 176 6.75 13.37 1.17
CA ALA A 176 5.48 12.94 1.75
C ALA A 176 5.66 12.08 3.01
N LEU A 177 6.86 11.55 3.27
CA LEU A 177 7.16 10.76 4.47
C LEU A 177 7.34 11.61 5.75
N SER A 178 7.03 12.91 5.70
CA SER A 178 7.20 13.84 6.81
C SER A 178 6.51 13.43 8.13
N ASN A 179 5.37 12.73 8.06
CA ASN A 179 4.63 12.23 9.23
C ASN A 179 5.01 10.79 9.64
N VAL A 180 5.78 10.08 8.80
CA VAL A 180 6.15 8.69 9.05
C VAL A 180 7.19 8.62 10.17
N ARG A 181 6.87 7.81 11.18
CA ARG A 181 7.70 7.58 12.37
C ARG A 181 8.47 6.26 12.29
N ILE A 182 7.86 5.26 11.65
CA ILE A 182 8.41 3.92 11.51
C ILE A 182 8.55 3.63 10.02
N LEU A 183 9.79 3.49 9.54
CA LEU A 183 10.10 3.11 8.17
C LEU A 183 10.86 1.78 8.18
N LYS A 184 10.32 0.76 7.52
CA LYS A 184 11.00 -0.52 7.30
C LYS A 184 11.22 -0.77 5.82
N LEU A 185 12.44 -1.12 5.46
CA LEU A 185 12.91 -1.27 4.09
C LEU A 185 13.56 -2.65 3.92
N GLY A 186 12.80 -3.66 3.53
CA GLY A 186 13.30 -5.00 3.27
C GLY A 186 13.73 -5.18 1.82
N HIS A 187 14.92 -5.75 1.58
CA HIS A 187 15.47 -5.94 0.23
C HIS A 187 15.48 -4.64 -0.59
N PHE A 188 15.82 -3.53 0.08
CA PHE A 188 15.84 -2.19 -0.48
C PHE A 188 17.24 -1.59 -0.30
N ASP A 189 17.81 -0.98 -1.34
CA ASP A 189 19.10 -0.30 -1.20
C ASP A 189 18.94 1.08 -0.58
N ILE A 190 19.18 1.16 0.73
CA ILE A 190 19.11 2.41 1.51
C ILE A 190 20.08 3.49 1.01
N THR A 191 21.14 3.13 0.28
CA THR A 191 22.11 4.12 -0.22
C THR A 191 21.46 5.13 -1.16
N ILE A 192 20.42 4.72 -1.90
CA ILE A 192 19.66 5.59 -2.80
C ILE A 192 18.95 6.71 -2.05
N ILE A 193 18.38 6.41 -0.88
CA ILE A 193 17.75 7.42 -0.01
C ILE A 193 18.82 8.39 0.51
N LEU A 194 19.95 7.88 0.98
CA LEU A 194 21.03 8.70 1.54
C LEU A 194 21.67 9.61 0.47
N GLN A 195 21.87 9.12 -0.74
CA GLN A 195 22.35 9.91 -1.88
C GLN A 195 21.34 11.00 -2.26
N SER A 196 20.04 10.69 -2.25
CA SER A 196 18.99 11.66 -2.56
C SER A 196 18.90 12.78 -1.53
N ILE A 197 19.02 12.45 -0.24
CA ILE A 197 19.10 13.45 0.84
C ILE A 197 20.34 14.33 0.67
N SER A 198 21.50 13.73 0.42
CA SER A 198 22.76 14.45 0.24
C SER A 198 22.70 15.41 -0.96
N ALA A 199 22.08 14.99 -2.06
CA ALA A 199 21.92 15.79 -3.26
C ALA A 199 20.91 16.94 -3.10
N ALA A 200 19.87 16.75 -2.29
CA ALA A 200 18.85 17.77 -2.06
C ALA A 200 19.32 18.90 -1.14
N ALA A 201 20.43 18.73 -0.39
CA ALA A 201 20.85 19.61 0.70
C ALA A 201 19.75 19.87 1.76
N GLU A 202 18.69 19.07 1.75
CA GLU A 202 17.53 19.13 2.65
C GLU A 202 17.69 18.08 3.74
N TRP A 203 18.29 18.49 4.87
CA TRP A 203 18.53 17.60 6.02
C TRP A 203 17.25 17.17 6.76
N ARG A 204 16.06 17.59 6.30
CA ARG A 204 14.77 17.40 6.99
C ARG A 204 13.76 16.57 6.20
N ILE A 205 14.21 15.62 5.39
CA ILE A 205 13.31 14.72 4.64
C ILE A 205 12.51 13.80 5.60
N PHE A 206 13.00 13.58 6.83
CA PHE A 206 12.37 12.68 7.82
C PHE A 206 12.25 13.31 9.22
N PRO A 207 11.49 14.40 9.40
CA PRO A 207 11.45 15.14 10.67
C PRO A 207 10.79 14.34 11.80
N SER A 208 9.92 13.38 11.48
CA SER A 208 9.18 12.57 12.48
C SER A 208 9.75 11.17 12.68
N LEU A 209 10.77 10.77 11.93
CA LEU A 209 11.25 9.39 11.91
C LEU A 209 11.94 9.03 13.23
N THR A 210 11.41 8.02 13.92
CA THR A 210 11.95 7.51 15.19
C THR A 210 12.50 6.09 15.06
N HIS A 211 12.14 5.37 14.00
CA HIS A 211 12.60 4.01 13.76
C HIS A 211 12.83 3.76 12.27
N LEU A 212 14.05 3.32 11.94
CA LEU A 212 14.47 2.93 10.61
C LEU A 212 15.06 1.52 10.66
N GLU A 213 14.49 0.61 9.89
CA GLU A 213 14.98 -0.76 9.72
C GLU A 213 15.26 -0.99 8.24
N SER A 214 16.44 -1.52 7.91
CA SER A 214 16.80 -1.86 6.53
C SER A 214 17.52 -3.19 6.49
N ASP A 215 16.92 -4.17 5.82
CA ASP A 215 17.52 -5.47 5.58
C ASP A 215 18.12 -5.46 4.17
N ARG A 216 19.46 -5.48 4.09
CA ARG A 216 20.14 -5.81 2.83
C ARG A 216 19.93 -7.28 2.53
N LEU A 217 19.70 -7.60 1.25
CA LEU A 217 19.90 -8.96 0.74
C LEU A 217 21.26 -9.45 1.23
N ARG A 218 21.28 -10.46 2.09
CA ARG A 218 22.47 -11.29 2.24
C ARG A 218 22.65 -11.96 0.88
N GLN A 219 23.65 -11.50 0.14
CA GLN A 219 24.12 -12.13 -1.08
C GLN A 219 24.48 -13.59 -0.82
#